data_AF-A0A946VT23-F1
#
_entry.id   AF-A0A946VT23-F1
#
_cell.length_a   1.000
_cell.length_b   1.000
_cell.length_c   1.000
_cell.angle_alpha   90.00
_cell.angle_beta   90.00
_cell.angle_gamma   90.00
#
_symmetry.space_group_name_H-M   'P 1'
#
loop_
_entity.id
_entity.type
_entity.pdbx_description
1 polymer ?
#
loop_
_entity_poly.entity_id
_entity_poly.type
_entity_poly.pdbx_seq_one_letter_code
_entity_poly.pdbx_strand_id
1 'polypeptide(L)'
;MTDTPSIFAAADTQAREYVEIELTDSAQEYLKGLLESQDEDVIGIRVFINDQGTPRAETCIAYCRQEDAGDESLVREYAGFTAYFDAASWPYLDAAKIDFAEDRMGGQLTIKAPNSKMPQVRADSPLQDRINYLLYTEVNPSLASHGGEVSLMLIDDDNFAVLQFGGGCQGCAAVDATLKEGVEKTLKQHLPDLA
;
A
#
# COMPACT_ATOMS: atom_id res chain seq x y z
N MET A 1 38.64 -4.84 -26.85
CA MET A 1 38.45 -4.01 -25.64
C MET A 1 38.38 -2.57 -26.07
N THR A 2 37.18 -2.07 -26.37
CA THR A 2 36.82 -0.65 -26.46
C THR A 2 35.30 -0.57 -26.39
N ASP A 3 34.82 0.28 -25.48
CA ASP A 3 33.44 0.65 -25.20
C ASP A 3 32.57 0.97 -26.42
N THR A 4 31.28 0.64 -26.30
CA THR A 4 30.16 1.57 -26.55
C THR A 4 28.95 1.05 -25.74
N PRO A 5 28.28 1.89 -24.93
CA PRO A 5 27.10 1.53 -24.15
C PRO A 5 25.81 1.74 -24.97
N SER A 6 24.67 1.18 -24.50
CA SER A 6 23.41 1.91 -24.29
C SER A 6 22.13 1.05 -24.45
N ILE A 7 21.08 1.54 -23.78
CA ILE A 7 19.64 1.51 -24.10
C ILE A 7 18.87 0.19 -24.01
N PHE A 8 18.51 -0.22 -22.78
CA PHE A 8 17.10 -0.48 -22.47
C PHE A 8 16.74 0.09 -21.08
N ALA A 9 16.00 1.20 -21.15
CA ALA A 9 15.08 1.80 -20.19
C ALA A 9 15.44 1.76 -18.69
N ALA A 10 16.06 2.84 -18.25
CA ALA A 10 15.83 3.39 -16.93
C ALA A 10 14.38 3.90 -16.85
N ALA A 11 13.57 3.28 -16.01
CA ALA A 11 12.36 3.87 -15.43
C ALA A 11 12.19 3.30 -14.01
N ASP A 12 12.14 4.20 -13.03
CA ASP A 12 11.72 4.01 -11.63
C ASP A 12 12.52 3.08 -10.69
N THR A 13 13.84 3.30 -10.61
CA THR A 13 14.68 2.70 -9.56
C THR A 13 14.55 3.41 -8.19
N GLN A 14 14.01 4.63 -8.09
CA GLN A 14 14.15 5.45 -6.87
C GLN A 14 13.07 5.23 -5.78
N ALA A 15 11.88 4.70 -6.09
CA ALA A 15 10.84 4.41 -5.07
C ALA A 15 11.00 3.02 -4.40
N ARG A 16 11.97 2.22 -4.83
CA ARG A 16 12.27 0.89 -4.26
C ARG A 16 13.25 0.95 -3.07
N GLU A 17 13.60 2.15 -2.60
CA GLU A 17 14.58 2.35 -1.54
C GLU A 17 14.01 1.97 -0.17
N TYR A 18 14.36 0.74 0.26
CA TYR A 18 14.36 0.22 1.63
C TYR A 18 13.07 0.42 2.45
N VAL A 19 12.14 -0.53 2.28
CA VAL A 19 11.02 -0.74 3.20
C VAL A 19 11.50 -1.59 4.37
N GLU A 20 11.39 -1.09 5.60
CA GLU A 20 11.74 -1.88 6.78
C GLU A 20 10.60 -2.86 7.11
N ILE A 21 10.89 -4.17 7.07
CA ILE A 21 9.92 -5.21 7.47
C ILE A 21 10.64 -6.11 8.47
N GLU A 22 10.11 -6.17 9.68
CA GLU A 22 10.57 -7.05 10.73
C GLU A 22 9.78 -8.36 10.67
N LEU A 23 10.48 -9.48 10.44
CA LEU A 23 9.92 -10.82 10.59
C LEU A 23 10.69 -11.51 11.71
N THR A 24 10.06 -11.65 12.87
CA THR A 24 10.74 -12.16 14.08
C THR A 24 11.19 -13.60 13.88
N ASP A 25 12.24 -14.01 14.60
CA ASP A 25 12.77 -15.38 14.50
C ASP A 25 11.69 -16.44 14.77
N SER A 26 10.82 -16.21 15.76
CA SER A 26 9.69 -17.11 16.07
C SER A 26 8.69 -17.19 14.90
N ALA A 27 8.43 -16.08 14.21
CA ALA A 27 7.57 -16.08 13.03
C ALA A 27 8.21 -16.80 11.84
N GLN A 28 9.53 -16.64 11.63
CA GLN A 28 10.25 -17.37 10.58
C GLN A 28 10.20 -18.89 10.81
N GLU A 29 10.47 -19.33 12.04
CA GLU A 29 10.39 -20.75 12.41
C GLU A 29 8.99 -21.31 12.22
N TYR A 30 7.97 -20.58 12.66
CA TYR A 30 6.57 -20.98 12.50
C TYR A 30 6.14 -21.09 11.03
N LEU A 31 6.43 -20.05 10.22
CA LEU A 31 6.09 -20.04 8.79
C LEU A 31 6.82 -21.13 8.00
N LYS A 32 8.10 -21.36 8.32
CA LYS A 32 8.85 -22.48 7.76
C LYS A 32 8.18 -23.82 8.08
N GLY A 33 7.77 -24.03 9.33
CA GLY A 33 7.07 -25.26 9.74
C GLY A 33 5.74 -25.45 9.03
N LEU A 34 4.99 -24.37 8.77
CA LEU A 34 3.76 -24.45 7.97
C LEU A 34 4.05 -24.91 6.54
N LEU A 35 5.10 -24.37 5.90
CA LEU A 35 5.48 -24.72 4.53
C LEU A 35 5.94 -26.17 4.37
N GLU A 36 6.57 -26.77 5.38
CA GLU A 36 6.99 -28.19 5.34
C GLU A 36 5.82 -29.17 5.15
N SER A 37 4.59 -28.73 5.47
CA SER A 37 3.36 -29.52 5.32
C SER A 37 2.53 -29.19 4.09
N GLN A 38 3.02 -28.28 3.23
CA GLN A 38 2.32 -27.88 2.00
C GLN A 38 2.75 -28.71 0.79
N ASP A 39 1.91 -28.65 -0.25
CA ASP A 39 2.15 -29.27 -1.55
C ASP A 39 3.36 -28.63 -2.27
N GLU A 40 3.96 -29.38 -3.21
CA GLU A 40 5.16 -28.95 -3.95
C GLU A 40 4.93 -27.71 -4.85
N ASP A 41 3.67 -27.34 -5.11
CA ASP A 41 3.30 -26.16 -5.87
C ASP A 41 3.40 -24.86 -5.06
N VAL A 42 3.52 -24.95 -3.73
CA VAL A 42 3.76 -23.81 -2.84
C VAL A 42 5.24 -23.48 -2.80
N ILE A 43 5.59 -22.30 -3.33
CA ILE A 43 6.97 -21.82 -3.48
C ILE A 43 7.42 -20.89 -2.35
N GLY A 44 6.53 -20.58 -1.40
CA GLY A 44 6.88 -19.74 -0.24
C GLY A 44 5.67 -19.04 0.39
N ILE A 45 5.91 -17.89 1.01
CA ILE A 45 4.89 -17.05 1.62
C ILE A 45 4.67 -15.79 0.79
N ARG A 46 3.43 -15.41 0.55
CA ARG A 46 3.04 -14.13 -0.07
C ARG A 46 2.53 -13.17 0.99
N VAL A 47 3.03 -11.94 0.98
CA VAL A 47 2.59 -10.85 1.85
C VAL A 47 2.08 -9.70 0.99
N PHE A 48 0.85 -9.26 1.25
CA PHE A 48 0.18 -8.25 0.45
C PHE A 48 -0.82 -7.46 1.30
N ILE A 49 -1.32 -6.34 0.78
CA ILE A 49 -2.35 -5.52 1.41
C ILE A 49 -3.54 -5.40 0.47
N ASN A 50 -4.70 -5.88 0.91
CA ASN A 50 -5.98 -5.62 0.25
C ASN A 50 -6.43 -4.19 0.52
N ASP A 51 -7.07 -3.54 -0.46
CA ASP A 51 -7.59 -2.17 -0.34
C ASP A 51 -6.54 -1.18 0.23
N GLN A 52 -5.28 -1.35 -0.16
CA GLN A 52 -4.14 -0.53 0.27
C GLN A 52 -4.38 0.96 0.04
N GLY A 53 -3.94 1.77 0.99
CA GLY A 53 -4.20 3.21 0.92
C GLY A 53 -5.62 3.62 1.28
N THR A 54 -6.48 2.69 1.73
CA THR A 54 -7.84 3.01 2.19
C THR A 54 -8.04 2.68 3.68
N PRO A 55 -9.10 3.19 4.33
CA PRO A 55 -9.44 2.82 5.70
C PRO A 55 -9.72 1.33 5.92
N ARG A 56 -10.07 0.62 4.83
CA ARG A 56 -10.37 -0.81 4.80
C ARG A 56 -9.13 -1.68 4.59
N ALA A 57 -7.94 -1.08 4.48
CA ALA A 57 -6.73 -1.82 4.19
C ALA A 57 -6.51 -2.97 5.18
N GLU A 58 -6.25 -4.16 4.63
CA GLU A 58 -6.01 -5.39 5.38
C GLU A 58 -4.69 -6.00 4.95
N THR A 59 -3.79 -6.22 5.90
CA THR A 59 -2.50 -6.85 5.63
C THR A 59 -2.64 -8.37 5.73
N CYS A 60 -2.30 -9.07 4.67
CA CYS A 60 -2.55 -10.50 4.52
C CYS A 60 -1.25 -11.28 4.34
N ILE A 61 -1.28 -12.53 4.82
CA ILE A 61 -0.26 -13.55 4.57
C ILE A 61 -0.97 -14.74 3.93
N ALA A 62 -0.42 -15.26 2.84
CA ALA A 62 -0.92 -16.45 2.16
C ALA A 62 0.24 -17.35 1.73
N TYR A 63 -0.06 -18.60 1.38
CA TYR A 63 0.87 -19.42 0.61
C TYR A 63 1.03 -18.84 -0.79
N CYS A 64 2.26 -18.76 -1.26
CA CYS A 64 2.59 -18.31 -2.61
C CYS A 64 2.75 -19.51 -3.52
N ARG A 65 1.99 -19.57 -4.62
CA ARG A 65 2.25 -20.48 -5.75
C ARG A 65 2.94 -19.75 -6.90
N GLN A 66 3.37 -20.50 -7.90
CA GLN A 66 4.07 -19.93 -9.05
C GLN A 66 3.23 -18.90 -9.83
N GLU A 67 1.91 -19.07 -9.87
CA GLU A 67 0.98 -18.12 -10.47
C GLU A 67 0.69 -16.88 -9.60
N ASP A 68 0.96 -16.95 -8.29
CA ASP A 68 0.74 -15.85 -7.35
C ASP A 68 1.90 -14.85 -7.35
N ALA A 69 3.11 -15.32 -7.67
CA ALA A 69 4.30 -14.50 -7.79
C ALA A 69 4.26 -13.74 -9.12
N GLY A 70 3.74 -12.52 -9.09
CA GLY A 70 3.77 -11.63 -10.25
C GLY A 70 5.20 -11.26 -10.65
N ASP A 71 5.40 -10.91 -11.92
CA ASP A 71 6.72 -10.54 -12.46
C ASP A 71 7.38 -9.36 -11.73
N GLU A 72 6.57 -8.52 -11.07
CA GLU A 72 7.03 -7.36 -10.30
C GLU A 72 7.12 -7.62 -8.79
N SER A 73 6.78 -8.82 -8.32
CA SER A 73 6.86 -9.16 -6.90
C SER A 73 8.28 -8.98 -6.38
N LEU A 74 8.39 -8.39 -5.20
CA LEU A 74 9.67 -8.23 -4.52
C LEU A 74 9.92 -9.49 -3.68
N VAL A 75 11.14 -10.01 -3.77
CA VAL A 75 11.49 -11.28 -3.14
C VAL A 75 12.49 -11.05 -2.01
N ARG A 76 12.25 -11.66 -0.85
CA ARG A 76 13.22 -11.75 0.25
C ARG A 76 13.43 -13.20 0.65
N GLU A 77 14.69 -13.59 0.76
CA GLU A 77 15.08 -14.90 1.27
C GLU A 77 15.20 -14.88 2.79
N TYR A 78 14.53 -15.82 3.44
CA TYR A 78 14.64 -16.08 4.88
C TYR A 78 15.23 -17.47 5.11
N ALA A 79 15.57 -17.78 6.36
CA ALA A 79 16.16 -19.07 6.68
C ALA A 79 15.14 -20.21 6.50
N GLY A 80 15.16 -20.85 5.32
CA GLY A 80 14.34 -22.03 5.00
C GLY A 80 13.07 -21.76 4.22
N PHE A 81 12.80 -20.52 3.81
CA PHE A 81 11.72 -20.20 2.88
C PHE A 81 11.94 -18.84 2.20
N THR A 82 11.20 -18.62 1.12
CA THR A 82 11.19 -17.37 0.36
C THR A 82 9.89 -16.61 0.63
N ALA A 83 9.97 -15.30 0.82
CA ALA A 83 8.82 -14.41 0.94
C ALA A 83 8.68 -13.52 -0.30
N TYR A 84 7.47 -13.45 -0.83
CA TYR A 84 7.07 -12.66 -1.99
C TYR A 84 6.17 -11.52 -1.53
N PHE A 85 6.48 -10.31 -1.95
CA PHE A 85 5.73 -9.10 -1.62
C PHE A 85 5.15 -8.51 -2.90
N ASP A 86 3.84 -8.24 -2.89
CA ASP A 86 3.20 -7.60 -4.03
C ASP A 86 3.77 -6.19 -4.24
N ALA A 87 4.15 -5.87 -5.49
CA ALA A 87 4.75 -4.58 -5.84
C ALA A 87 3.90 -3.40 -5.40
N ALA A 88 2.58 -3.49 -5.60
CA ALA A 88 1.63 -2.48 -5.18
C ALA A 88 1.67 -2.28 -3.66
N SER A 89 1.79 -3.35 -2.87
CA SER A 89 1.74 -3.29 -1.41
C SER A 89 3.06 -2.83 -0.78
N TRP A 90 4.17 -2.95 -1.50
CA TRP A 90 5.51 -2.65 -0.99
C TRP A 90 5.62 -1.28 -0.27
N PRO A 91 5.16 -0.15 -0.83
CA PRO A 91 5.28 1.15 -0.18
C PRO A 91 4.52 1.26 1.15
N TYR A 92 3.51 0.41 1.36
CA TYR A 92 2.63 0.39 2.52
C TYR A 92 3.09 -0.57 3.62
N LEU A 93 4.06 -1.43 3.30
CA LEU A 93 4.62 -2.41 4.23
C LEU A 93 5.79 -1.83 5.04
N ASP A 94 6.09 -0.54 4.92
CA ASP A 94 7.16 0.08 5.70
C ASP A 94 6.83 0.03 7.19
N ALA A 95 7.83 -0.29 8.00
CA ALA A 95 7.71 -0.61 9.42
C ALA A 95 6.71 -1.75 9.72
N ALA A 96 6.42 -2.64 8.76
CA ALA A 96 5.58 -3.80 9.03
C ALA A 96 6.31 -4.80 9.94
N LYS A 97 5.56 -5.36 10.88
CA LYS A 97 6.04 -6.40 11.80
C LYS A 97 5.18 -7.64 11.68
N ILE A 98 5.83 -8.77 11.44
CA ILE A 98 5.24 -10.10 11.47
C ILE A 98 5.87 -10.84 12.64
N ASP A 99 5.02 -11.29 13.56
CA ASP A 99 5.44 -11.90 14.81
C ASP A 99 4.59 -13.13 15.12
N PHE A 100 5.19 -14.11 15.80
CA PHE A 100 4.49 -15.29 16.29
C PHE A 100 4.73 -15.41 17.80
N ALA A 101 3.63 -15.47 18.54
CA ALA A 101 3.65 -15.67 19.98
C ALA A 101 2.99 -17.01 20.30
N GLU A 102 3.75 -17.93 20.91
CA GLU A 102 3.20 -19.19 21.41
C GLU A 102 2.30 -18.94 22.62
N ASP A 103 1.18 -19.65 22.66
CA ASP A 103 0.28 -19.68 23.80
C ASP A 103 -0.26 -21.10 24.03
N ARG A 104 -1.15 -21.24 25.03
CA ARG A 104 -1.74 -22.55 25.38
C ARG A 104 -2.64 -23.15 24.29
N MET A 105 -2.99 -22.38 23.27
CA MET A 105 -3.87 -22.78 22.16
C MET A 105 -3.10 -23.10 20.87
N GLY A 106 -1.77 -23.09 20.90
CA GLY A 106 -0.93 -23.34 19.72
C GLY A 106 -0.31 -22.08 19.11
N GLY A 107 -0.48 -20.93 19.75
CA GLY A 107 0.12 -19.67 19.36
C GLY A 107 -0.68 -18.86 18.34
N GLN A 108 -0.26 -17.62 18.15
CA GLN A 108 -0.89 -16.66 17.25
C GLN A 108 0.16 -15.97 16.37
N LEU A 109 0.00 -16.14 15.05
CA LEU A 109 0.71 -15.34 14.07
C LEU A 109 -0.01 -13.98 13.93
N THR A 110 0.75 -12.90 14.06
CA THR A 110 0.26 -11.53 13.95
C THR A 110 1.06 -10.78 12.89
N ILE A 111 0.36 -10.08 12.02
CA ILE A 111 0.95 -9.11 11.09
C ILE A 111 0.40 -7.72 11.39
N LYS A 112 1.28 -6.73 11.47
CA LYS A 112 0.93 -5.32 11.65
C LYS A 112 1.72 -4.50 10.65
N ALA A 113 1.05 -3.91 9.68
CA ALA A 113 1.62 -2.87 8.83
C ALA A 113 1.01 -1.52 9.25
N PRO A 114 1.72 -0.69 10.03
CA PRO A 114 1.17 0.58 10.53
C PRO A 114 0.83 1.56 9.40
N ASN A 115 1.53 1.42 8.26
CA ASN A 115 1.35 2.23 7.06
C ASN A 115 0.43 1.57 6.02
N SER A 116 -0.27 0.47 6.35
CA SER A 116 -1.17 -0.23 5.42
C SER A 116 -2.29 0.65 4.85
N LYS A 117 -2.81 1.54 5.69
CA LYS A 117 -3.89 2.47 5.33
C LYS A 117 -3.38 3.71 4.60
N MET A 118 -2.13 4.12 4.85
CA MET A 118 -1.48 5.24 4.19
C MET A 118 0.04 5.03 4.24
N PRO A 119 0.74 5.10 3.10
CA PRO A 119 2.19 4.97 3.11
C PRO A 119 2.80 6.21 3.77
N GLN A 120 4.08 6.14 4.15
CA GLN A 120 4.82 7.32 4.60
C GLN A 120 4.98 8.29 3.42
N VAL A 121 4.05 9.23 3.29
CA VAL A 121 4.10 10.24 2.24
C VAL A 121 5.16 11.28 2.60
N ARG A 122 6.20 11.32 1.79
CA ARG A 122 7.25 12.34 1.79
C ARG A 122 6.96 13.39 0.70
N ALA A 123 7.71 14.49 0.73
CA ALA A 123 7.54 15.57 -0.24
C ALA A 123 7.81 15.11 -1.70
N ASP A 124 8.64 14.08 -1.87
CA ASP A 124 9.03 13.44 -3.12
C ASP A 124 8.18 12.20 -3.48
N SER A 125 7.20 11.83 -2.64
CA SER A 125 6.29 10.72 -2.97
C SER A 125 5.44 11.04 -4.22
N PRO A 126 5.01 10.00 -4.97
CA PRO A 126 4.13 10.16 -6.13
C PRO A 126 2.93 11.05 -5.82
N LEU A 127 2.50 11.85 -6.80
CA LEU A 127 1.39 12.80 -6.62
C LEU A 127 0.12 12.09 -6.14
N GLN A 128 -0.15 10.89 -6.65
CA GLN A 128 -1.25 10.03 -6.22
C GLN A 128 -1.24 9.75 -4.71
N ASP A 129 -0.08 9.38 -4.16
CA ASP A 129 0.05 9.06 -2.74
C ASP A 129 -0.14 10.32 -1.90
N ARG A 130 0.42 11.44 -2.36
CA ARG A 130 0.26 12.75 -1.72
C ARG A 130 -1.20 13.21 -1.68
N ILE A 131 -1.95 13.04 -2.77
CA ILE A 131 -3.39 13.33 -2.82
C ILE A 131 -4.14 12.42 -1.85
N ASN A 132 -3.96 11.11 -1.96
CA ASN A 132 -4.66 10.15 -1.09
C ASN A 132 -4.41 10.45 0.38
N TYR A 133 -3.17 10.75 0.77
CA TYR A 133 -2.84 11.13 2.14
C TYR A 133 -3.65 12.34 2.63
N LEU A 134 -3.73 13.42 1.85
CA LEU A 134 -4.53 14.59 2.23
C LEU A 134 -6.03 14.28 2.26
N LEU A 135 -6.50 13.46 1.31
CA LEU A 135 -7.90 13.04 1.28
C LEU A 135 -8.26 12.31 2.57
N TYR A 136 -7.41 11.45 3.10
CA TYR A 136 -7.72 10.69 4.31
C TYR A 136 -7.38 11.38 5.63
N THR A 137 -6.33 12.21 5.67
CA THR A 137 -5.89 12.86 6.92
C THR A 137 -6.61 14.17 7.20
N GLU A 138 -7.06 14.89 6.16
CA GLU A 138 -7.67 16.22 6.31
C GLU A 138 -9.09 16.28 5.74
N VAL A 139 -9.28 15.84 4.49
CA VAL A 139 -10.54 16.06 3.77
C VAL A 139 -11.66 15.15 4.28
N ASN A 140 -11.46 13.84 4.28
CA ASN A 140 -12.46 12.86 4.68
C ASN A 140 -12.87 12.98 6.15
N PRO A 141 -11.97 13.27 7.12
CA PRO A 141 -12.40 13.59 8.47
C PRO A 141 -13.35 14.80 8.54
N SER A 142 -13.10 15.82 7.72
CA SER A 142 -13.99 16.99 7.61
C SER A 142 -15.33 16.64 6.95
N LEU A 143 -15.30 15.91 5.83
CA LEU A 143 -16.51 15.49 5.10
C LEU A 143 -17.37 14.50 5.88
N ALA A 144 -16.75 13.58 6.63
CA ALA A 144 -17.45 12.57 7.42
C ALA A 144 -18.36 13.20 8.49
N SER A 145 -18.00 14.38 9.02
CA SER A 145 -18.85 15.16 9.93
C SER A 145 -20.17 15.59 9.29
N HIS A 146 -20.23 15.62 7.95
CA HIS A 146 -21.41 15.91 7.14
C HIS A 146 -21.96 14.66 6.44
N GLY A 147 -21.47 13.47 6.80
CA GLY A 147 -21.86 12.20 6.19
C GLY A 147 -21.37 12.02 4.75
N GLY A 148 -20.39 12.80 4.31
CA GLY A 148 -19.76 12.70 3.00
C GLY A 148 -18.40 11.99 3.05
N GLU A 149 -17.95 11.53 1.90
CA GLU A 149 -16.59 11.04 1.67
C GLU A 149 -16.13 11.41 0.26
N VAL A 150 -14.83 11.35 0.02
CA VAL A 150 -14.23 11.53 -1.30
C VAL A 150 -13.07 10.55 -1.49
N SER A 151 -12.97 10.00 -2.70
CA SER A 151 -11.87 9.14 -3.14
C SER A 151 -11.25 9.66 -4.42
N LEU A 152 -9.97 9.40 -4.61
CA LEU A 152 -9.27 9.63 -5.87
C LEU A 152 -9.59 8.49 -6.85
N MET A 153 -9.98 8.83 -8.08
CA MET A 153 -10.26 7.86 -9.14
C MET A 153 -9.05 7.65 -10.06
N LEU A 154 -8.49 8.75 -10.57
CA LEU A 154 -7.34 8.75 -11.46
C LEU A 154 -6.65 10.11 -11.46
N ILE A 155 -5.41 10.12 -11.94
CA ILE A 155 -4.65 11.32 -12.30
C ILE A 155 -4.23 11.13 -13.76
N ASP A 156 -4.41 12.15 -14.59
CA ASP A 156 -3.93 12.13 -15.97
C ASP A 156 -2.49 12.67 -16.11
N ASP A 157 -1.97 12.65 -17.34
CA ASP A 157 -0.59 13.07 -17.65
C ASP A 157 -0.34 14.57 -17.40
N ASP A 158 -1.41 15.38 -17.27
CA ASP A 158 -1.35 16.82 -17.00
C ASP A 158 -1.56 17.14 -15.49
N ASN A 159 -1.43 16.14 -14.62
CA ASN A 159 -1.69 16.22 -13.17
C ASN A 159 -3.13 16.63 -12.82
N PHE A 160 -4.11 16.32 -13.68
CA PHE A 160 -5.52 16.54 -13.37
C PHE A 160 -6.07 15.35 -12.57
N ALA A 161 -6.48 15.61 -11.32
CA ALA A 161 -7.04 14.58 -10.45
C ALA A 161 -8.56 14.51 -10.57
N VAL A 162 -9.09 13.33 -10.90
CA VAL A 162 -10.53 13.05 -10.89
C VAL A 162 -10.92 12.46 -9.55
N LEU A 163 -11.79 13.16 -8.82
CA LEU A 163 -12.29 12.74 -7.51
C LEU A 163 -13.73 12.23 -7.60
N GLN A 164 -14.05 11.17 -6.87
CA GLN A 164 -15.40 10.67 -6.68
C GLN A 164 -15.88 11.03 -5.27
N PHE A 165 -16.99 11.76 -5.20
CA PHE A 165 -17.64 12.07 -3.93
C PHE A 165 -18.71 11.00 -3.62
N GLY A 166 -18.76 10.59 -2.35
CA GLY A 166 -19.71 9.61 -1.81
C GLY A 166 -20.40 10.11 -0.53
N GLY A 167 -21.37 9.35 -0.03
CA GLY A 167 -22.08 9.64 1.21
C GLY A 167 -23.46 10.31 1.09
N GLY A 168 -23.99 10.76 2.23
CA GLY A 168 -25.41 11.11 2.47
C GLY A 168 -25.90 12.44 1.90
N CYS A 169 -25.06 13.25 1.25
CA CYS A 169 -25.52 14.43 0.49
C CYS A 169 -26.07 14.03 -0.90
N GLN A 170 -26.94 13.02 -0.94
CA GLN A 170 -27.74 12.70 -2.12
C GLN A 170 -28.98 13.62 -2.11
N GLY A 171 -28.84 14.90 -2.50
CA GLY A 171 -30.05 15.70 -2.81
C GLY A 171 -30.05 17.21 -2.58
N CYS A 172 -28.95 17.85 -2.15
CA CYS A 172 -28.92 19.31 -2.00
C CYS A 172 -27.86 19.93 -2.92
N ALA A 173 -28.25 20.26 -4.16
CA ALA A 173 -27.37 20.78 -5.22
C ALA A 173 -26.56 22.05 -4.85
N ALA A 174 -26.93 22.77 -3.78
CA ALA A 174 -26.20 23.94 -3.29
C ALA A 174 -25.02 23.59 -2.36
N VAL A 175 -25.02 22.41 -1.74
CA VAL A 175 -23.97 21.95 -0.82
C VAL A 175 -22.78 21.38 -1.59
N ASP A 176 -23.02 20.85 -2.79
CA ASP A 176 -21.99 20.20 -3.60
C ASP A 176 -20.92 21.18 -4.11
N ALA A 177 -21.27 22.44 -4.41
CA ALA A 177 -20.33 23.41 -4.96
C ALA A 177 -19.31 23.90 -3.92
N THR A 178 -19.77 24.26 -2.72
CA THR A 178 -18.89 24.75 -1.64
C THR A 178 -18.01 23.66 -1.07
N LEU A 179 -18.50 22.41 -1.01
CA LEU A 179 -17.67 21.27 -0.63
C LEU A 179 -16.58 21.00 -1.66
N LYS A 180 -16.92 21.00 -2.96
CA LYS A 180 -15.93 20.83 -4.03
C LYS A 180 -14.85 21.90 -3.99
N GLU A 181 -15.24 23.18 -3.85
CA GLU A 181 -14.29 24.29 -3.69
C GLU A 181 -13.40 24.14 -2.46
N GLY A 182 -13.96 23.66 -1.34
CA GLY A 182 -13.20 23.37 -0.12
C GLY A 182 -12.14 22.28 -0.33
N VAL A 183 -12.52 21.17 -0.96
CA VAL A 183 -11.60 20.07 -1.28
C VAL A 183 -10.51 20.52 -2.24
N GLU A 184 -10.88 21.20 -3.33
CA GLU A 184 -9.93 21.71 -4.33
C GLU A 184 -8.92 22.66 -3.67
N LYS A 185 -9.39 23.59 -2.84
CA LYS A 185 -8.53 24.54 -2.14
C LYS A 185 -7.55 23.85 -1.21
N THR A 186 -8.00 22.90 -0.40
CA THR A 186 -7.13 22.15 0.52
C THR A 186 -6.06 21.38 -0.23
N LEU A 187 -6.42 20.72 -1.33
CA LEU A 187 -5.47 19.97 -2.16
C LEU A 187 -4.45 20.90 -2.82
N LYS A 188 -4.89 21.98 -3.50
CA LYS A 188 -3.98 22.93 -4.17
C LYS A 188 -3.07 23.70 -3.20
N GLN A 189 -3.50 23.90 -1.95
CA GLN A 189 -2.66 24.53 -0.92
C GLN A 189 -1.45 23.67 -0.52
N HIS A 190 -1.62 22.35 -0.48
CA HIS A 190 -0.57 21.41 -0.08
C HIS A 190 0.18 20.81 -1.27
N LEU A 191 -0.46 20.77 -2.44
CA LEU A 191 0.05 20.19 -3.68
C LEU A 191 0.05 21.27 -4.78
N PRO A 192 1.05 22.16 -4.81
CA PRO A 192 1.12 23.23 -5.81
C PRO A 192 1.33 22.71 -7.24
N ASP A 193 1.74 21.45 -7.39
CA ASP A 193 1.96 20.78 -8.67
C ASP A 193 0.64 20.22 -9.27
N LEU A 194 -0.48 20.33 -8.55
CA LEU A 194 -1.82 19.90 -8.97
C LEU A 194 -2.51 21.00 -9.79
N ALA A 195 -2.99 20.65 -10.99
CA ALA A 195 -3.62 21.59 -11.94
C ALA A 195 -5.02 22.07 -11.50
#